data_AF-A0A518LPW7-F1
#
_entry.id   AF-A0A518LPW7-F1
#
_cell.length_a   1.000
_cell.length_b   1.000
_cell.length_c   1.000
_cell.angle_alpha   90.00
_cell.angle_beta   90.00
_cell.angle_gamma   90.00
#
_symmetry.space_group_name_H-M   'P 1'
#
loop_
_entity.id
_entity.type
_entity.pdbx_description
1 polymer ?
#
loop_
_entity_poly.entity_id
_entity_poly.type
_entity_poly.pdbx_seq_one_letter_code
_entity_poly.pdbx_strand_id
1 'polypeptide(L)'
;MPFARHPILYATILLGLVLHSAGCDRARRMPRMPRVGPATQPATPPPMTPLSEYDGRIEHLLIHSKDGLVAQASKPVYDLLGALPDGTRVTFACNSEAAQRETLGRMKQYGYDRRLRIETRRVVGPISVWPRDRFLFGHALVAGSAYPLCLIPTIAGPASEPSRLNEQAGAAVLLGGLIPQLRIASMELVVEGGNLLASTERVFIGANVLAENLSQAGGGTPRELLQRTFAPPVTLVSDDAGNVPFVHLDMYFTVFDARHVLVASPALGTNAMKHADDESRRELAARLMGHEADASHSRQKRFDDVARRLADEGFTVTRLPYADCLNGDFIVTYNNVLQESADGQRVVYMPTYRIPALDAAARRVYEQLGAKVHAVDVAPIAHLNGAVRCMANVIERR
;
A
#
# COMPACT_ATOMS: atom_id res chain seq x y z
N MET A 1 -22.99 -21.79 -34.48
CA MET A 1 -23.36 -22.80 -33.47
C MET A 1 -23.25 -22.14 -32.10
N PRO A 2 -24.33 -22.01 -31.32
CA PRO A 2 -24.31 -21.27 -30.07
C PRO A 2 -23.89 -22.17 -28.91
N PHE A 3 -22.97 -21.68 -28.08
CA PHE A 3 -22.58 -22.31 -26.83
C PHE A 3 -23.67 -22.08 -25.78
N ALA A 4 -24.22 -23.19 -25.27
CA ALA A 4 -25.19 -23.21 -24.19
C ALA A 4 -24.53 -22.84 -22.86
N ARG A 5 -25.16 -21.91 -22.14
CA ARG A 5 -24.85 -21.55 -20.75
C ARG A 5 -25.49 -22.59 -19.83
N HIS A 6 -24.70 -23.26 -18.99
CA HIS A 6 -25.22 -24.07 -17.88
C HIS A 6 -25.48 -23.19 -16.66
N PRO A 7 -26.66 -23.27 -16.02
CA PRO A 7 -26.89 -22.67 -14.71
C PRO A 7 -26.42 -23.66 -13.62
N ILE A 8 -25.61 -23.17 -12.69
CA ILE A 8 -25.26 -23.89 -11.46
C ILE A 8 -26.44 -23.77 -10.50
N LEU A 9 -27.11 -24.90 -10.26
CA LEU A 9 -28.14 -25.07 -9.23
C LEU A 9 -27.43 -25.23 -7.87
N TYR A 10 -27.62 -24.29 -6.94
CA TYR A 10 -27.30 -24.52 -5.53
C TYR A 10 -28.44 -25.32 -4.91
N ALA A 11 -28.17 -26.59 -4.57
CA ALA A 11 -29.05 -27.43 -3.78
C ALA A 11 -28.79 -27.17 -2.29
N THR A 12 -29.83 -26.69 -1.61
CA THR A 12 -29.93 -26.55 -0.16
C THR A 12 -29.94 -27.92 0.51
N ILE A 13 -28.88 -28.27 1.25
CA ILE A 13 -28.90 -29.40 2.18
C ILE A 13 -29.09 -28.82 3.59
N LEU A 14 -30.32 -28.96 4.08
CA LEU A 14 -30.71 -28.82 5.48
C LEU A 14 -30.35 -30.14 6.18
N LEU A 15 -29.34 -30.12 7.05
CA LEU A 15 -29.18 -31.17 8.06
C LEU A 15 -29.08 -30.52 9.44
N GLY A 16 -30.06 -30.83 10.27
CA GLY A 16 -30.16 -30.36 11.64
C GLY A 16 -29.11 -30.99 12.53
N LEU A 17 -28.48 -30.13 13.33
CA LEU A 17 -27.82 -30.53 14.56
C LEU A 17 -28.26 -29.56 15.65
N VAL A 18 -29.22 -30.04 16.44
CA VAL A 18 -29.66 -29.44 17.69
C VAL A 18 -28.52 -29.61 18.70
N LEU A 19 -27.82 -28.52 19.00
CA LEU A 19 -26.96 -28.43 20.17
C LEU A 19 -27.53 -27.33 21.09
N HIS A 20 -27.99 -27.78 22.25
CA HIS A 20 -28.37 -26.92 23.36
C HIS A 20 -27.18 -26.03 23.75
N SER A 21 -27.33 -24.72 23.61
CA SER A 21 -26.45 -23.74 24.27
C SER A 21 -27.29 -22.87 25.18
N ALA A 22 -26.95 -22.94 26.46
CA ALA A 22 -27.50 -22.12 27.52
C ALA A 22 -27.22 -20.64 27.24
N GLY A 23 -28.23 -19.81 27.50
CA GLY A 23 -28.20 -18.37 27.27
C GLY A 23 -27.01 -17.66 27.92
N CYS A 24 -26.37 -16.80 27.15
CA CYS A 24 -25.59 -15.69 27.66
C CYS A 24 -25.89 -14.47 26.79
N ASP A 25 -27.02 -13.86 27.09
CA ASP A 25 -27.49 -12.62 26.48
C ASP A 25 -26.64 -11.46 27.03
N ARG A 26 -25.47 -11.24 26.41
CA ARG A 26 -24.68 -10.02 26.58
C ARG A 26 -24.61 -9.31 25.24
N ALA A 27 -25.66 -8.56 24.93
CA ALA A 27 -25.59 -7.45 24.01
C ALA A 27 -24.47 -6.49 24.48
N ARG A 28 -23.25 -6.69 23.95
CA ARG A 28 -22.15 -5.74 24.12
C ARG A 28 -22.58 -4.46 23.42
N ARG A 29 -23.03 -3.48 24.21
CA ARG A 29 -23.12 -2.08 23.76
C ARG A 29 -21.78 -1.74 23.12
N MET A 30 -21.79 -1.46 21.81
CA MET A 30 -20.60 -0.92 21.16
C MET A 30 -20.15 0.33 21.93
N PRO A 31 -18.85 0.47 22.24
CA PRO A 31 -18.36 1.65 22.93
C PRO A 31 -18.75 2.89 22.13
N ARG A 32 -19.49 3.81 22.76
CA ARG A 32 -19.75 5.14 22.19
C ARG A 32 -18.39 5.80 22.01
N MET A 33 -18.00 6.02 20.76
CA MET A 33 -16.75 6.71 20.45
C MET A 33 -16.76 8.12 21.06
N PRO A 34 -15.64 8.58 21.63
CA PRO A 34 -15.55 9.93 22.16
C PRO A 34 -15.82 10.94 21.04
N ARG A 35 -16.78 11.85 21.27
CA ARG A 35 -17.00 12.99 20.39
C ARG A 35 -15.78 13.90 20.49
N VAL A 36 -14.90 13.85 19.48
CA VAL A 36 -13.90 14.88 19.27
C VAL A 36 -14.64 16.20 19.04
N GLY A 37 -14.34 17.22 19.85
CA GLY A 37 -15.02 18.52 19.78
C GLY A 37 -14.89 19.17 18.40
N PRO A 38 -15.86 20.01 18.00
CA PRO A 38 -15.91 20.57 16.65
C PRO A 38 -14.85 21.67 16.53
N ALA A 39 -13.64 21.30 16.12
CA ALA A 39 -12.86 22.25 15.33
C ALA A 39 -13.67 22.51 14.06
N THR A 40 -14.01 23.76 13.79
CA THR A 40 -14.67 24.22 12.56
C THR A 40 -13.78 23.92 11.37
N GLN A 41 -13.78 22.66 10.93
CA GLN A 41 -13.12 22.27 9.69
C GLN A 41 -13.91 22.90 8.54
N PRO A 42 -13.25 23.58 7.59
CA PRO A 42 -13.92 23.99 6.37
C PRO A 42 -14.57 22.76 5.72
N ALA A 43 -15.74 22.95 5.12
CA ALA A 43 -16.55 21.86 4.57
C ALA A 43 -15.80 21.02 3.52
N THR A 44 -14.75 21.57 2.91
CA THR A 44 -13.84 20.85 2.02
C THR A 44 -12.40 21.30 2.30
N PRO A 45 -11.43 20.37 2.50
CA PRO A 45 -10.03 20.75 2.62
C PRO A 45 -9.53 21.38 1.30
N PRO A 46 -8.57 22.31 1.35
CA PRO A 46 -7.91 22.82 0.15
C PRO A 46 -7.17 21.69 -0.60
N PRO A 47 -6.91 21.86 -1.92
CA PRO A 47 -6.18 20.86 -2.70
C PRO A 47 -4.82 20.53 -2.07
N MET A 48 -4.54 19.23 -1.95
CA MET A 48 -3.31 18.71 -1.37
C MET A 48 -2.26 18.45 -2.45
N THR A 49 -1.01 18.77 -2.18
CA THR A 49 0.16 18.22 -2.86
C THR A 49 0.65 17.01 -2.05
N PRO A 50 0.43 15.77 -2.49
CA PRO A 50 0.91 14.59 -1.75
C PRO A 50 2.43 14.58 -1.65
N LEU A 51 2.97 13.89 -0.65
CA LEU A 51 4.40 13.62 -0.60
C LEU A 51 4.83 12.83 -1.84
N SER A 52 5.89 13.28 -2.51
CA SER A 52 6.51 12.56 -3.62
C SER A 52 6.93 11.16 -3.17
N GLU A 53 6.82 10.17 -4.05
CA GLU A 53 7.23 8.79 -3.75
C GLU A 53 8.75 8.65 -3.58
N TYR A 54 9.54 9.60 -4.07
CA TYR A 54 10.98 9.43 -4.21
C TYR A 54 11.85 10.63 -3.83
N ASP A 55 11.26 11.82 -3.80
CA ASP A 55 12.02 13.05 -3.59
C ASP A 55 12.34 13.24 -2.11
N GLY A 56 13.51 13.80 -1.82
CA GLY A 56 14.00 13.98 -0.45
C GLY A 56 14.29 12.69 0.32
N ARG A 57 14.92 12.85 1.48
CA ARG A 57 15.24 11.74 2.39
C ARG A 57 14.03 11.43 3.27
N ILE A 58 13.80 10.15 3.57
CA ILE A 58 12.75 9.72 4.49
C ILE A 58 13.13 10.19 5.90
N GLU A 59 12.35 11.13 6.43
CA GLU A 59 12.54 11.67 7.77
C GLU A 59 11.73 10.91 8.81
N HIS A 60 10.48 10.56 8.47
CA HIS A 60 9.56 9.92 9.39
C HIS A 60 8.71 8.85 8.71
N LEU A 61 8.74 7.64 9.28
CA LEU A 61 7.91 6.51 8.88
C LEU A 61 6.87 6.15 9.95
N LEU A 62 5.67 5.82 9.50
CA LEU A 62 4.61 5.18 10.29
C LEU A 62 4.52 3.70 9.92
N ILE A 63 4.59 2.83 10.92
CA ILE A 63 4.44 1.37 10.76
C ILE A 63 3.34 0.89 11.72
N HIS A 64 2.47 -0.01 11.25
CA HIS A 64 1.48 -0.63 12.14
C HIS A 64 2.07 -1.91 12.76
N SER A 65 1.95 -2.01 14.08
CA SER A 65 2.36 -3.17 14.86
C SER A 65 1.13 -3.81 15.50
N LYS A 66 0.77 -5.00 15.02
CA LYS A 66 -0.45 -5.71 15.40
C LYS A 66 -0.11 -7.00 16.14
N ASP A 67 -0.80 -7.23 17.26
CA ASP A 67 -0.73 -8.50 18.00
C ASP A 67 -0.84 -9.72 17.09
N GLY A 68 0.01 -10.73 17.32
CA GLY A 68 0.02 -11.98 16.55
C GLY A 68 0.66 -11.87 15.16
N LEU A 69 0.81 -10.67 14.60
CA LEU A 69 1.53 -10.43 13.35
C LEU A 69 2.93 -9.86 13.56
N VAL A 70 3.27 -9.39 14.76
CA VAL A 70 4.64 -8.93 15.08
C VAL A 70 5.67 -9.99 14.70
N ALA A 71 5.44 -11.26 15.03
CA ALA A 71 6.37 -12.33 14.68
C ALA A 71 6.55 -12.52 13.15
N GLN A 72 5.48 -12.43 12.36
CA GLN A 72 5.52 -12.67 10.91
C GLN A 72 6.04 -11.44 10.14
N ALA A 73 5.58 -10.24 10.51
CA ALA A 73 6.02 -8.98 9.92
C ALA A 73 7.38 -8.49 10.44
N SER A 74 7.90 -9.12 11.50
CA SER A 74 9.15 -8.72 12.16
C SER A 74 10.31 -8.61 11.18
N LYS A 75 10.56 -9.65 10.38
CA LYS A 75 11.71 -9.68 9.48
C LYS A 75 11.66 -8.58 8.40
N PRO A 76 10.59 -8.45 7.60
CA PRO A 76 10.50 -7.36 6.63
C PRO A 76 10.67 -5.98 7.27
N VAL A 77 10.03 -5.76 8.43
CA VAL A 77 10.19 -4.52 9.19
C VAL A 77 11.65 -4.32 9.59
N TYR A 78 12.34 -5.32 10.12
CA TYR A 78 13.73 -5.17 10.57
C TYR A 78 14.72 -5.00 9.44
N ASP A 79 14.53 -5.70 8.32
CA ASP A 79 15.35 -5.48 7.13
C ASP A 79 15.20 -4.02 6.65
N LEU A 80 13.98 -3.49 6.64
CA LEU A 80 13.73 -2.08 6.34
C LEU A 80 14.43 -1.15 7.36
N LEU A 81 14.20 -1.34 8.67
CA LEU A 81 14.81 -0.49 9.71
C LEU A 81 16.34 -0.55 9.71
N GLY A 82 16.92 -1.71 9.40
CA GLY A 82 18.36 -1.89 9.27
C GLY A 82 18.94 -1.12 8.07
N ALA A 83 18.17 -0.95 7.01
CA ALA A 83 18.56 -0.19 5.83
C ALA A 83 18.32 1.32 5.97
N LEU A 84 17.43 1.76 6.86
CA LEU A 84 17.12 3.18 7.04
C LEU A 84 18.35 3.97 7.51
N PRO A 85 18.46 5.26 7.14
CA PRO A 85 19.51 6.13 7.62
C PRO A 85 19.42 6.44 9.13
N ASP A 86 20.56 6.77 9.74
CA ASP A 86 20.62 7.19 11.14
C ASP A 86 19.77 8.44 11.39
N GLY A 87 19.12 8.47 12.55
CA GLY A 87 18.26 9.57 12.99
C GLY A 87 16.86 9.58 12.38
N THR A 88 16.54 8.70 11.42
CA THR A 88 15.18 8.56 10.90
C THR A 88 14.20 8.25 12.04
N ARG A 89 13.08 8.97 12.06
CA ARG A 89 12.00 8.79 13.03
C ARG A 89 11.10 7.64 12.58
N VAL A 90 10.74 6.77 13.51
CA VAL A 90 9.84 5.66 13.23
C VAL A 90 8.80 5.58 14.33
N THR A 91 7.54 5.82 13.96
CA THR A 91 6.39 5.66 14.85
C THR A 91 5.72 4.32 14.59
N PHE A 92 5.58 3.51 15.63
CA PHE A 92 4.78 2.29 15.59
C PHE A 92 3.39 2.52 16.17
N ALA A 93 2.36 2.38 15.34
CA ALA A 93 0.97 2.29 15.79
C ALA A 93 0.71 0.89 16.36
N CYS A 94 0.56 0.77 17.66
CA CYS A 94 0.37 -0.51 18.35
C CYS A 94 -1.10 -0.69 18.72
N ASN A 95 -1.72 -1.80 18.33
CA ASN A 95 -3.14 -2.05 18.64
C ASN A 95 -3.40 -2.53 20.08
N SER A 96 -2.35 -2.83 20.84
CA SER A 96 -2.41 -3.21 22.24
C SER A 96 -1.13 -2.86 23.00
N GLU A 97 -1.18 -3.00 24.33
CA GLU A 97 0.00 -2.88 25.18
C GLU A 97 1.00 -4.03 24.96
N ALA A 98 0.52 -5.23 24.59
CA ALA A 98 1.39 -6.37 24.31
C ALA A 98 2.21 -6.13 23.05
N ALA A 99 1.57 -5.73 21.93
CA ALA A 99 2.26 -5.29 20.72
C ALA A 99 3.26 -4.17 20.98
N GLN A 100 2.89 -3.18 21.81
CA GLN A 100 3.79 -2.08 22.16
C GLN A 100 5.04 -2.56 22.90
N ARG A 101 4.88 -3.37 23.96
CA ARG A 101 6.01 -3.92 24.73
C ARG A 101 6.89 -4.82 23.86
N GLU A 102 6.29 -5.68 23.04
CA GLU A 102 7.04 -6.55 22.13
C GLU A 102 7.84 -5.73 21.12
N THR A 103 7.22 -4.72 20.50
CA THR A 103 7.88 -3.82 19.54
C THR A 103 9.08 -3.15 20.19
N LEU A 104 8.92 -2.49 21.35
CA LEU A 104 10.02 -1.83 22.05
C LEU A 104 11.13 -2.81 22.46
N GLY A 105 10.76 -3.98 22.97
CA GLY A 105 11.72 -5.03 23.33
C GLY A 105 12.58 -5.45 22.14
N ARG A 106 11.97 -5.65 20.97
CA ARG A 106 12.70 -6.00 19.74
C ARG A 106 13.54 -4.86 19.20
N MET A 107 13.05 -3.61 19.22
CA MET A 107 13.85 -2.45 18.81
C MET A 107 15.14 -2.34 19.63
N LYS A 108 15.05 -2.58 20.94
CA LYS A 108 16.22 -2.63 21.83
C LYS A 108 17.11 -3.85 21.57
N GLN A 109 16.53 -5.03 21.39
CA GLN A 109 17.27 -6.27 21.12
C GLN A 109 18.15 -6.16 19.87
N TYR A 110 17.64 -5.55 18.80
CA TYR A 110 18.38 -5.35 17.55
C TYR A 110 19.19 -4.05 17.52
N GLY A 111 19.13 -3.22 18.57
CA GLY A 111 19.88 -1.97 18.69
C GLY A 111 19.39 -0.83 17.79
N TYR A 112 18.17 -0.92 17.25
CA TYR A 112 17.60 0.13 16.40
C TYR A 112 17.30 1.42 17.18
N ASP A 113 17.02 1.31 18.47
CA ASP A 113 16.78 2.45 19.38
C ASP A 113 18.01 3.35 19.57
N ARG A 114 19.21 2.85 19.28
CA ARG A 114 20.46 3.62 19.34
C ARG A 114 20.72 4.46 18.10
N ARG A 115 20.09 4.09 16.98
CA ARG A 115 20.39 4.61 15.64
C ARG A 115 19.21 5.37 15.06
N LEU A 116 17.99 4.90 15.30
CA LEU A 116 16.73 5.47 14.87
C LEU A 116 16.01 6.14 16.04
N ARG A 117 15.13 7.11 15.75
CA ARG A 117 14.28 7.75 16.76
C ARG A 117 12.95 6.98 16.83
N ILE A 118 12.92 5.97 17.67
CA ILE A 118 11.76 5.07 17.82
C ILE A 118 10.72 5.67 18.76
N GLU A 119 9.48 5.73 18.30
CA GLU A 119 8.30 6.09 19.09
C GLU A 119 7.21 5.02 18.93
N THR A 120 6.37 4.85 19.95
CA THR A 120 5.20 3.97 19.87
C THR A 120 3.95 4.72 20.30
N ARG A 121 2.84 4.47 19.59
CA ARG A 121 1.53 5.06 19.87
C ARG A 121 0.50 3.96 19.99
N ARG A 122 -0.22 3.89 21.11
CA ARG A 122 -1.27 2.91 21.29
C ARG A 122 -2.56 3.41 20.63
N VAL A 123 -3.10 2.62 19.71
CA VAL A 123 -4.40 2.86 19.08
C VAL A 123 -5.43 1.95 19.73
N VAL A 124 -6.61 2.50 20.04
CA VAL A 124 -7.69 1.72 20.65
C VAL A 124 -8.40 0.92 19.56
N GLY A 125 -8.38 -0.41 19.69
CA GLY A 125 -9.08 -1.33 18.80
C GLY A 125 -8.24 -1.85 17.64
N PRO A 126 -8.80 -2.72 16.79
CA PRO A 126 -8.06 -3.28 15.66
C PRO A 126 -7.64 -2.22 14.64
N ILE A 127 -6.43 -2.43 14.10
CA ILE A 127 -5.85 -1.77 12.93
C ILE A 127 -5.38 -2.84 11.94
N SER A 128 -5.29 -2.50 10.66
CA SER A 128 -4.61 -3.33 9.66
C SER A 128 -3.09 -3.24 9.82
N VAL A 129 -2.35 -4.06 9.08
CA VAL A 129 -0.87 -3.93 8.98
C VAL A 129 -0.44 -3.00 7.85
N TRP A 130 -1.39 -2.32 7.19
CA TRP A 130 -1.17 -1.54 5.98
C TRP A 130 -1.40 -0.04 6.23
N PRO A 131 -0.47 0.66 6.90
CA PRO A 131 -0.59 2.09 7.16
C PRO A 131 -0.68 2.92 5.86
N ARG A 132 -0.12 2.42 4.75
CA ARG A 132 -0.13 3.13 3.47
C ARG A 132 -1.54 3.34 2.94
N ASP A 133 -2.43 2.38 3.17
CA ASP A 133 -3.79 2.44 2.60
C ASP A 133 -4.67 3.49 3.28
N ARG A 134 -4.24 4.05 4.42
CA ARG A 134 -5.08 4.79 5.38
C ARG A 134 -4.86 6.27 5.45
N PHE A 135 -3.65 6.68 5.13
CA PHE A 135 -3.21 8.02 5.38
C PHE A 135 -2.48 8.50 4.15
N LEU A 136 -3.00 9.54 3.53
CA LEU A 136 -2.32 10.25 2.46
C LEU A 136 -1.72 11.51 3.05
N PHE A 137 -0.41 11.53 3.20
CA PHE A 137 0.32 12.69 3.70
C PHE A 137 0.74 13.61 2.54
N GLY A 138 0.73 14.90 2.82
CA GLY A 138 1.16 15.93 1.90
C GLY A 138 1.09 17.31 2.54
N HIS A 139 1.06 18.33 1.71
CA HIS A 139 0.90 19.70 2.13
C HIS A 139 -0.25 20.37 1.38
N ALA A 140 -0.88 21.34 2.02
CA ALA A 140 -1.82 22.23 1.35
C ALA A 140 -1.37 23.67 1.47
N LEU A 141 -1.67 24.47 0.45
CA LEU A 141 -1.39 25.91 0.42
C LEU A 141 -2.67 26.68 0.77
N VAL A 142 -2.60 27.52 1.79
CA VAL A 142 -3.67 28.47 2.14
C VAL A 142 -3.06 29.85 2.33
N ALA A 143 -3.55 30.83 1.58
CA ALA A 143 -3.03 32.21 1.59
C ALA A 143 -1.49 32.29 1.46
N GLY A 144 -0.91 31.46 0.57
CA GLY A 144 0.52 31.40 0.31
C GLY A 144 1.37 30.66 1.34
N SER A 145 0.77 30.16 2.43
CA SER A 145 1.47 29.36 3.45
C SER A 145 1.18 27.87 3.29
N ALA A 146 2.22 27.05 3.25
CA ALA A 146 2.12 25.59 3.25
C ALA A 146 1.92 25.07 4.68
N TYR A 147 1.07 24.06 4.84
CA TYR A 147 0.95 23.31 6.09
C TYR A 147 0.78 21.81 5.83
N PRO A 148 1.23 20.94 6.75
CA PRO A 148 1.07 19.50 6.61
C PRO A 148 -0.40 19.07 6.74
N LEU A 149 -0.82 18.23 5.81
CA LEU A 149 -2.17 17.69 5.70
C LEU A 149 -2.10 16.18 5.59
N CYS A 150 -2.92 15.50 6.38
CA CYS A 150 -3.24 14.09 6.21
C CYS A 150 -4.69 13.96 5.74
N LEU A 151 -4.88 13.40 4.56
CA LEU A 151 -6.19 12.96 4.10
C LEU A 151 -6.42 11.51 4.53
N ILE A 152 -7.55 11.25 5.20
CA ILE A 152 -8.02 9.91 5.55
C ILE A 152 -9.01 9.48 4.47
N PRO A 153 -8.69 8.46 3.66
CA PRO A 153 -9.64 8.00 2.67
C PRO A 153 -10.87 7.34 3.26
N THR A 154 -11.98 7.41 2.54
CA THR A 154 -13.19 6.66 2.90
C THR A 154 -12.98 5.17 2.59
N ILE A 155 -13.46 4.29 3.47
CA ILE A 155 -13.34 2.84 3.30
C ILE A 155 -14.58 2.32 2.58
N ALA A 156 -14.41 1.41 1.62
CA ALA A 156 -15.51 0.68 0.99
C ALA A 156 -16.22 -0.22 2.01
N GLY A 157 -17.23 0.30 2.71
CA GLY A 157 -18.10 -0.47 3.59
C GLY A 157 -17.45 -0.90 4.92
N PRO A 158 -17.69 -0.22 6.05
CA PRO A 158 -17.16 -0.64 7.36
C PRO A 158 -17.59 -2.04 7.83
N ALA A 159 -18.63 -2.62 7.21
CA ALA A 159 -19.10 -3.97 7.52
C ALA A 159 -18.26 -5.10 6.90
N SER A 160 -17.53 -4.84 5.80
CA SER A 160 -16.72 -5.85 5.13
C SER A 160 -15.35 -6.04 5.79
N GLU A 161 -14.82 -5.03 6.47
CA GLU A 161 -13.50 -5.10 7.10
C GLU A 161 -13.43 -4.49 8.51
N PRO A 162 -13.91 -5.22 9.54
CA PRO A 162 -13.91 -4.76 10.93
C PRO A 162 -12.53 -4.41 11.49
N SER A 163 -11.46 -4.96 10.89
CA SER A 163 -10.07 -4.68 11.26
C SER A 163 -9.64 -3.24 10.99
N ARG A 164 -10.39 -2.50 10.16
CA ARG A 164 -10.07 -1.15 9.67
C ARG A 164 -10.86 -0.03 10.36
N LEU A 165 -11.85 -0.39 11.20
CA LEU A 165 -12.78 0.59 11.80
C LEU A 165 -12.08 1.69 12.61
N ASN A 166 -10.98 1.35 13.29
CA ASN A 166 -10.30 2.32 14.17
C ASN A 166 -9.21 3.11 13.46
N GLU A 167 -8.94 2.86 12.19
CA GLU A 167 -7.94 3.64 11.46
C GLU A 167 -8.48 5.05 11.15
N GLN A 168 -9.77 5.15 10.80
CA GLN A 168 -10.43 6.45 10.63
C GLN A 168 -10.73 7.11 11.99
N ALA A 169 -11.32 6.36 12.91
CA ALA A 169 -11.69 6.88 14.23
C ALA A 169 -10.49 7.25 15.11
N GLY A 170 -9.40 6.50 14.98
CA GLY A 170 -8.18 6.63 15.78
C GLY A 170 -7.14 7.55 15.14
N ALA A 171 -7.36 8.06 13.92
CA ALA A 171 -6.37 8.88 13.21
C ALA A 171 -5.90 10.09 14.02
N ALA A 172 -6.82 10.81 14.67
CA ALA A 172 -6.47 11.97 15.50
C ALA A 172 -5.60 11.60 16.71
N VAL A 173 -5.87 10.44 17.32
CA VAL A 173 -5.09 9.92 18.45
C VAL A 173 -3.72 9.43 17.99
N LEU A 174 -3.68 8.73 16.86
CA LEU A 174 -2.45 8.18 16.30
C LEU A 174 -1.50 9.28 15.81
N LEU A 175 -2.01 10.23 15.04
CA LEU A 175 -1.23 11.25 14.35
C LEU A 175 -1.03 12.53 15.18
N GLY A 176 -1.78 12.67 16.28
CA GLY A 176 -1.74 13.82 17.17
C GLY A 176 -0.34 14.11 17.72
N GLY A 177 0.23 15.23 17.28
CA GLY A 177 1.56 15.71 17.70
C GLY A 177 2.73 15.01 17.03
N LEU A 178 2.51 14.08 16.09
CA LEU A 178 3.61 13.46 15.33
C LEU A 178 4.29 14.46 14.40
N ILE A 179 3.48 15.31 13.77
CA ILE A 179 3.91 16.36 12.85
C ILE A 179 3.36 17.70 13.37
N PRO A 180 4.21 18.71 13.61
CA PRO A 180 3.74 20.03 14.05
C PRO A 180 2.69 20.60 13.08
N GLN A 181 1.58 21.08 13.63
CA GLN A 181 0.49 21.73 12.87
C GLN A 181 -0.22 20.83 11.84
N LEU A 182 -0.05 19.51 11.93
CA LEU A 182 -0.76 18.57 11.06
C LEU A 182 -2.26 18.77 11.16
N ARG A 183 -2.87 19.00 10.00
CA ARG A 183 -4.32 18.94 9.85
C ARG A 183 -4.71 17.58 9.32
N ILE A 184 -5.85 17.08 9.79
CA ILE A 184 -6.40 15.79 9.40
C ILE A 184 -7.78 16.05 8.81
N ALA A 185 -8.05 15.58 7.61
CA ALA A 185 -9.35 15.70 6.96
C ALA A 185 -9.75 14.37 6.32
N SER A 186 -11.05 14.12 6.19
CA SER A 186 -11.56 12.96 5.45
C SER A 186 -11.64 13.26 3.95
N MET A 187 -11.51 12.24 3.12
CA MET A 187 -11.78 12.34 1.68
C MET A 187 -13.22 11.93 1.37
N GLU A 188 -13.82 12.60 0.38
CA GLU A 188 -15.15 12.24 -0.15
C GLU A 188 -15.12 10.93 -0.96
N LEU A 189 -13.93 10.52 -1.43
CA LEU A 189 -13.74 9.34 -2.25
C LEU A 189 -13.29 8.12 -1.44
N VAL A 190 -13.73 6.96 -1.89
CA VAL A 190 -13.17 5.66 -1.51
C VAL A 190 -11.88 5.45 -2.30
N VAL A 191 -10.72 5.60 -1.66
CA VAL A 191 -9.43 5.43 -2.34
C VAL A 191 -8.37 4.97 -1.37
N GLU A 192 -7.74 3.83 -1.62
CA GLU A 192 -6.63 3.40 -0.77
C GLU A 192 -5.32 4.07 -1.19
N GLY A 193 -4.43 4.35 -0.24
CA GLY A 193 -3.12 4.94 -0.57
C GLY A 193 -2.18 4.03 -1.36
N GLY A 194 -2.46 2.73 -1.46
CA GLY A 194 -1.87 1.84 -2.47
C GLY A 194 -2.28 2.14 -3.91
N ASN A 195 -3.46 2.75 -4.11
CA ASN A 195 -3.97 3.16 -5.43
C ASN A 195 -3.54 4.56 -5.87
N LEU A 196 -2.71 5.23 -5.05
CA LEU A 196 -2.21 6.58 -5.31
C LEU A 196 -0.69 6.63 -5.17
N LEU A 197 -0.03 7.13 -6.21
CA LEU A 197 1.39 7.48 -6.20
C LEU A 197 1.55 8.92 -6.68
N ALA A 198 2.53 9.64 -6.15
CA ALA A 198 2.80 11.02 -6.57
C ALA A 198 4.25 11.22 -7.01
N SER A 199 4.45 11.97 -8.08
CA SER A 199 5.72 12.66 -8.34
C SER A 199 5.66 14.08 -7.76
N THR A 200 6.72 14.85 -7.93
CA THR A 200 6.73 16.29 -7.65
C THR A 200 5.79 17.08 -8.57
N GLU A 201 5.39 16.50 -9.71
CA GLU A 201 4.64 17.20 -10.77
C GLU A 201 3.22 16.67 -10.95
N ARG A 202 2.93 15.42 -10.56
CA ARG A 202 1.65 14.75 -10.87
C ARG A 202 1.24 13.76 -9.79
N VAL A 203 -0.06 13.47 -9.76
CA VAL A 203 -0.64 12.36 -9.00
C VAL A 203 -1.10 11.28 -9.97
N PHE A 204 -0.71 10.04 -9.74
CA PHE A 204 -1.11 8.86 -10.51
C PHE A 204 -2.16 8.07 -9.75
N ILE A 205 -3.25 7.72 -10.43
CA ILE A 205 -4.37 6.97 -9.85
C ILE A 205 -4.70 5.74 -10.70
N GLY A 206 -4.96 4.63 -10.02
CA GLY A 206 -5.43 3.39 -10.64
C GLY A 206 -6.87 3.53 -11.17
N ALA A 207 -7.15 2.98 -12.36
CA ALA A 207 -8.47 3.10 -12.98
C ALA A 207 -9.61 2.45 -12.15
N ASN A 208 -9.29 1.42 -11.35
CA ASN A 208 -10.23 0.75 -10.45
C ASN A 208 -10.90 1.73 -9.46
N VAL A 209 -10.19 2.77 -9.04
CA VAL A 209 -10.73 3.81 -8.13
C VAL A 209 -11.94 4.50 -8.75
N LEU A 210 -11.96 4.72 -10.07
CA LEU A 210 -13.13 5.34 -10.71
C LEU A 210 -14.36 4.44 -10.59
N ALA A 211 -14.20 3.14 -10.85
CA ALA A 211 -15.29 2.16 -10.82
C ALA A 211 -15.90 2.04 -9.42
N GLU A 212 -15.06 2.00 -8.38
CA GLU A 212 -15.48 1.91 -6.98
C GLU A 212 -16.29 3.13 -6.51
N ASN A 213 -16.10 4.28 -7.14
CA ASN A 213 -16.73 5.54 -6.74
C ASN A 213 -17.90 5.97 -7.66
N LEU A 214 -18.26 5.18 -8.68
CA LEU A 214 -19.33 5.53 -9.63
C LEU A 214 -20.67 5.80 -8.94
N SER A 215 -21.00 5.05 -7.87
CA SER A 215 -22.26 5.17 -7.15
C SER A 215 -22.26 6.25 -6.06
N GLN A 216 -21.11 6.80 -5.71
CA GLN A 216 -20.95 7.77 -4.61
C GLN A 216 -20.89 9.24 -5.08
N ALA A 217 -20.98 9.47 -6.40
CA ALA A 217 -20.85 10.76 -7.07
C ALA A 217 -22.06 11.70 -6.84
N GLY A 218 -22.34 12.06 -5.58
CA GLY A 218 -23.36 13.07 -5.23
C GLY A 218 -22.95 14.52 -5.49
N GLY A 219 -21.72 14.78 -5.97
CA GLY A 219 -21.14 16.12 -6.10
C GLY A 219 -20.19 16.32 -7.31
N GLY A 220 -20.27 15.44 -8.31
CA GLY A 220 -19.39 15.43 -9.48
C GLY A 220 -18.89 14.03 -9.80
N THR A 221 -18.34 13.83 -10.99
CA THR A 221 -17.71 12.56 -11.38
C THR A 221 -16.51 12.25 -10.48
N PRO A 222 -16.15 10.96 -10.24
CA PRO A 222 -14.98 10.62 -9.45
C PRO A 222 -13.69 11.28 -9.94
N ARG A 223 -13.56 11.50 -11.26
CA ARG A 223 -12.42 12.23 -11.86
C ARG A 223 -12.37 13.70 -11.42
N GLU A 224 -13.51 14.40 -11.42
CA GLU A 224 -13.59 15.79 -10.98
C GLU A 224 -13.29 15.92 -9.49
N LEU A 225 -13.76 14.98 -8.67
CA LEU A 225 -13.48 14.94 -7.24
C LEU A 225 -11.98 14.71 -6.98
N LEU A 226 -11.33 13.77 -7.70
CA LEU A 226 -9.88 13.57 -7.61
C LEU A 226 -9.12 14.85 -7.99
N GLN A 227 -9.50 15.50 -9.10
CA GLN A 227 -8.83 16.71 -9.57
C GLN A 227 -9.03 17.92 -8.63
N ARG A 228 -10.15 18.00 -7.90
CA ARG A 228 -10.36 18.99 -6.84
C ARG A 228 -9.57 18.69 -5.56
N THR A 229 -9.30 17.40 -5.31
CA THR A 229 -8.61 16.96 -4.10
C THR A 229 -7.10 17.21 -4.17
N PHE A 230 -6.51 17.10 -5.35
CA PHE A 230 -5.06 17.24 -5.54
C PHE A 230 -4.70 18.52 -6.29
N ALA A 231 -3.69 19.24 -5.78
CA ALA A 231 -3.17 20.44 -6.44
C ALA A 231 -2.43 20.11 -7.75
N PRO A 232 -1.57 19.06 -7.82
CA PRO A 232 -0.98 18.64 -9.08
C PRO A 232 -2.03 18.00 -10.03
N PRO A 233 -1.77 18.00 -11.35
CA PRO A 233 -2.58 17.26 -12.31
C PRO A 233 -2.68 15.78 -11.96
N VAL A 234 -3.89 15.22 -12.11
CA VAL A 234 -4.16 13.80 -11.90
C VAL A 234 -4.06 13.04 -13.23
N THR A 235 -3.10 12.11 -13.33
CA THR A 235 -2.96 11.15 -14.42
C THR A 235 -3.61 9.83 -14.02
N LEU A 236 -4.59 9.36 -14.79
CA LEU A 236 -5.05 7.98 -14.69
C LEU A 236 -4.14 7.08 -15.51
N VAL A 237 -3.68 5.98 -14.92
CA VAL A 237 -2.80 5.02 -15.63
C VAL A 237 -3.54 4.19 -16.68
N SER A 238 -4.88 4.25 -16.69
CA SER A 238 -5.78 3.72 -17.72
C SER A 238 -7.12 4.46 -17.60
N ASP A 239 -7.86 4.58 -18.71
CA ASP A 239 -9.26 5.04 -18.68
C ASP A 239 -10.27 3.88 -18.52
N ASP A 240 -9.81 2.64 -18.62
CA ASP A 240 -10.63 1.44 -18.51
C ASP A 240 -10.25 0.64 -17.27
N ALA A 241 -11.12 0.69 -16.25
CA ALA A 241 -10.98 -0.08 -15.02
C ALA A 241 -11.00 -1.60 -15.26
N GLY A 242 -11.70 -2.08 -16.30
CA GLY A 242 -11.71 -3.49 -16.67
C GLY A 242 -10.42 -3.98 -17.30
N ASN A 243 -9.56 -3.06 -17.76
CA ASN A 243 -8.34 -3.36 -18.50
C ASN A 243 -7.05 -2.99 -17.74
N VAL A 244 -7.11 -3.00 -16.40
CA VAL A 244 -5.92 -2.94 -15.53
C VAL A 244 -5.84 -4.18 -14.62
N PRO A 245 -4.67 -4.46 -14.03
CA PRO A 245 -4.58 -5.43 -12.94
C PRO A 245 -5.54 -5.05 -11.79
N PHE A 246 -6.32 -6.02 -11.30
CA PHE A 246 -7.27 -5.81 -10.19
C PHE A 246 -6.57 -5.91 -8.83
N VAL A 247 -5.57 -5.05 -8.63
CA VAL A 247 -4.74 -4.92 -7.43
C VAL A 247 -4.43 -3.44 -7.23
N HIS A 248 -3.83 -3.06 -6.09
CA HIS A 248 -3.37 -1.70 -5.88
C HIS A 248 -2.39 -1.23 -6.96
N LEU A 249 -2.45 0.05 -7.30
CA LEU A 249 -1.56 0.65 -8.30
C LEU A 249 -0.08 0.41 -7.97
N ASP A 250 0.30 0.56 -6.71
CA ASP A 250 1.68 0.35 -6.23
C ASP A 250 2.17 -1.11 -6.32
N MET A 251 1.29 -2.05 -6.64
CA MET A 251 1.65 -3.46 -6.88
C MET A 251 2.11 -3.70 -8.32
N TYR A 252 1.94 -2.75 -9.24
CA TYR A 252 2.38 -2.91 -10.63
C TYR A 252 2.95 -1.64 -11.27
N PHE A 253 2.95 -0.52 -10.55
CA PHE A 253 3.43 0.77 -11.03
C PHE A 253 4.28 1.45 -9.95
N THR A 254 5.40 2.05 -10.37
CA THR A 254 6.30 2.80 -9.50
C THR A 254 6.67 4.11 -10.17
N VAL A 255 6.55 5.22 -9.43
CA VAL A 255 7.10 6.52 -9.86
C VAL A 255 8.58 6.53 -9.50
N PHE A 256 9.46 6.38 -10.49
CA PHE A 256 10.90 6.41 -10.25
C PHE A 256 11.43 7.83 -10.29
N ASP A 257 10.98 8.71 -11.16
CA ASP A 257 11.25 10.14 -10.97
C ASP A 257 10.11 10.98 -11.57
N ALA A 258 10.35 12.27 -11.86
CA ALA A 258 9.35 13.16 -12.42
C ALA A 258 8.82 12.67 -13.77
N ARG A 259 9.66 12.01 -14.58
CA ARG A 259 9.39 11.60 -15.96
C ARG A 259 9.69 10.12 -16.23
N HIS A 260 10.18 9.37 -15.26
CA HIS A 260 10.46 7.94 -15.37
C HIS A 260 9.54 7.13 -14.45
N VAL A 261 8.83 6.18 -15.03
CA VAL A 261 7.96 5.24 -14.32
C VAL A 261 8.34 3.80 -14.62
N LEU A 262 8.10 2.90 -13.67
CA LEU A 262 8.31 1.46 -13.84
C LEU A 262 6.95 0.77 -13.82
N VAL A 263 6.76 -0.18 -14.72
CA VAL A 263 5.53 -0.96 -14.82
C VAL A 263 5.87 -2.45 -14.85
N ALA A 264 5.18 -3.24 -14.04
CA ALA A 264 5.32 -4.69 -13.99
C ALA A 264 5.10 -5.37 -15.36
N SER A 265 5.72 -6.52 -15.56
CA SER A 265 5.62 -7.34 -16.77
C SER A 265 5.67 -8.83 -16.42
N PRO A 266 4.53 -9.55 -16.51
CA PRO A 266 4.50 -11.01 -16.45
C PRO A 266 5.51 -11.69 -17.38
N ALA A 267 5.64 -11.21 -18.62
CA ALA A 267 6.58 -11.74 -19.61
C ALA A 267 8.04 -11.65 -19.15
N LEU A 268 8.45 -10.57 -18.49
CA LEU A 268 9.79 -10.47 -17.88
C LEU A 268 9.95 -11.43 -16.70
N GLY A 269 8.89 -11.63 -15.90
CA GLY A 269 8.88 -12.65 -14.85
C GLY A 269 9.10 -14.06 -15.41
N THR A 270 8.32 -14.44 -16.43
CA THR A 270 8.50 -15.72 -17.14
C THR A 270 9.89 -15.85 -17.73
N ASN A 271 10.42 -14.79 -18.35
CA ASN A 271 11.74 -14.82 -18.97
C ASN A 271 12.86 -15.02 -17.94
N ALA A 272 12.79 -14.33 -16.80
CA ALA A 272 13.73 -14.53 -15.70
C ALA A 272 13.70 -15.96 -15.14
N MET A 273 12.55 -16.65 -15.23
CA MET A 273 12.40 -18.03 -14.76
C MET A 273 12.81 -19.11 -15.77
N LYS A 274 13.01 -18.80 -17.06
CA LYS A 274 13.33 -19.80 -18.10
C LYS A 274 14.57 -20.65 -17.76
N HIS A 275 15.61 -19.99 -17.26
CA HIS A 275 16.89 -20.60 -16.91
C HIS A 275 17.15 -20.56 -15.40
N ALA A 276 16.11 -20.36 -14.59
CA ALA A 276 16.24 -20.36 -13.15
C ALA A 276 16.56 -21.76 -12.63
N ASP A 277 17.34 -21.81 -11.56
CA ASP A 277 17.67 -23.01 -10.80
C ASP A 277 16.44 -23.62 -10.10
N ASP A 278 16.62 -24.84 -9.60
CA ASP A 278 15.56 -25.59 -8.92
C ASP A 278 15.09 -24.88 -7.63
N GLU A 279 15.99 -24.13 -6.97
CA GLU A 279 15.64 -23.33 -5.80
C GLU A 279 14.64 -22.24 -6.14
N SER A 280 14.93 -21.42 -7.15
CA SER A 280 14.03 -20.35 -7.60
C SER A 280 12.68 -20.90 -8.06
N ARG A 281 12.67 -22.03 -8.77
CA ARG A 281 11.42 -22.68 -9.20
C ARG A 281 10.60 -23.17 -8.00
N ARG A 282 11.24 -23.82 -7.04
CA ARG A 282 10.59 -24.27 -5.80
C ARG A 282 10.03 -23.11 -4.99
N GLU A 283 10.80 -22.05 -4.80
CA GLU A 283 10.38 -20.89 -4.02
C GLU A 283 9.24 -20.15 -4.71
N LEU A 284 9.29 -19.96 -6.04
CA LEU A 284 8.17 -19.38 -6.78
C LEU A 284 6.91 -20.23 -6.62
N ALA A 285 7.00 -21.55 -6.82
CA ALA A 285 5.87 -22.44 -6.61
C ALA A 285 5.32 -22.35 -5.18
N ALA A 286 6.18 -22.26 -4.16
CA ALA A 286 5.75 -22.09 -2.77
C ALA A 286 5.02 -20.75 -2.56
N ARG A 287 5.49 -19.64 -3.17
CA ARG A 287 4.83 -18.33 -3.08
C ARG A 287 3.48 -18.30 -3.78
N LEU A 288 3.34 -19.05 -4.86
CA LEU A 288 2.09 -19.19 -5.59
C LEU A 288 1.23 -20.35 -5.05
N MET A 289 1.56 -20.92 -3.88
CA MET A 289 0.85 -22.05 -3.26
C MET A 289 0.66 -23.27 -4.19
N GLY A 290 1.61 -23.51 -5.08
CA GLY A 290 1.56 -24.57 -6.08
C GLY A 290 0.79 -24.22 -7.35
N HIS A 291 0.22 -23.03 -7.47
CA HIS A 291 -0.38 -22.54 -8.71
C HIS A 291 0.68 -22.10 -9.71
N GLU A 292 0.37 -22.24 -10.99
CA GLU A 292 1.19 -21.68 -12.07
C GLU A 292 1.04 -20.15 -12.12
N ALA A 293 2.12 -19.47 -12.50
CA ALA A 293 2.09 -18.04 -12.74
C ALA A 293 1.26 -17.74 -13.99
N ASP A 294 0.33 -16.78 -13.91
CA ASP A 294 -0.46 -16.33 -15.05
C ASP A 294 0.39 -15.46 -16.00
N ALA A 295 0.93 -16.11 -17.03
CA ALA A 295 1.62 -15.46 -18.14
C ALA A 295 0.74 -15.37 -19.39
N SER A 296 -0.59 -15.45 -19.26
CA SER A 296 -1.49 -15.40 -20.39
C SER A 296 -1.37 -14.08 -21.16
N HIS A 297 -1.65 -14.13 -22.46
CA HIS A 297 -1.62 -12.93 -23.31
C HIS A 297 -2.59 -11.84 -22.82
N SER A 298 -3.78 -12.23 -22.34
CA SER A 298 -4.76 -11.29 -21.77
C SER A 298 -4.23 -10.61 -20.51
N ARG A 299 -3.55 -11.36 -19.62
CA ARG A 299 -2.91 -10.81 -18.43
C ARG A 299 -1.81 -9.82 -18.82
N GLN A 300 -0.86 -10.23 -19.66
CA GLN A 300 0.25 -9.41 -20.14
C GLN A 300 -0.23 -8.12 -20.80
N LYS A 301 -1.27 -8.20 -21.65
CA LYS A 301 -1.83 -7.06 -22.37
C LYS A 301 -2.26 -5.91 -21.44
N ARG A 302 -2.83 -6.20 -20.26
CA ARG A 302 -3.23 -5.16 -19.29
C ARG A 302 -2.04 -4.32 -18.82
N PHE A 303 -0.90 -4.96 -18.55
CA PHE A 303 0.32 -4.27 -18.15
C PHE A 303 0.97 -3.50 -19.32
N ASP A 304 0.86 -4.02 -20.54
CA ASP A 304 1.39 -3.35 -21.74
C ASP A 304 0.56 -2.13 -22.12
N ASP A 305 -0.76 -2.18 -21.94
CA ASP A 305 -1.64 -1.03 -22.20
C ASP A 305 -1.34 0.13 -21.24
N VAL A 306 -1.09 -0.16 -19.96
CA VAL A 306 -0.65 0.85 -18.98
C VAL A 306 0.69 1.47 -19.41
N ALA A 307 1.69 0.63 -19.74
CA ALA A 307 3.01 1.12 -20.15
C ALA A 307 2.95 1.95 -21.45
N ARG A 308 2.21 1.50 -22.46
CA ARG A 308 2.04 2.21 -23.72
C ARG A 308 1.37 3.57 -23.50
N ARG A 309 0.29 3.63 -22.71
CA ARG A 309 -0.37 4.89 -22.38
C ARG A 309 0.58 5.89 -21.72
N LEU A 310 1.37 5.44 -20.73
CA LEU A 310 2.33 6.30 -20.04
C LEU A 310 3.43 6.78 -21.01
N ALA A 311 3.89 5.92 -21.91
CA ALA A 311 4.83 6.31 -22.96
C ALA A 311 4.20 7.35 -23.92
N ASP A 312 2.94 7.16 -24.32
CA ASP A 312 2.18 8.11 -25.15
C ASP A 312 2.00 9.48 -24.45
N GLU A 313 1.91 9.49 -23.11
CA GLU A 313 1.94 10.71 -22.28
C GLU A 313 3.33 11.34 -22.11
N GLY A 314 4.37 10.75 -22.72
CA GLY A 314 5.74 11.26 -22.72
C GLY A 314 6.56 10.89 -21.49
N PHE A 315 6.22 9.79 -20.80
CA PHE A 315 7.05 9.20 -19.75
C PHE A 315 8.07 8.22 -20.34
N THR A 316 9.24 8.17 -19.73
CA THR A 316 10.16 7.03 -19.91
C THR A 316 9.59 5.86 -19.10
N VAL A 317 9.40 4.71 -19.74
CA VAL A 317 8.81 3.54 -19.10
C VAL A 317 9.82 2.39 -19.07
N THR A 318 10.16 1.95 -17.87
CA THR A 318 10.97 0.73 -17.65
C THR A 318 10.07 -0.41 -17.17
N ARG A 319 10.37 -1.63 -17.60
CA ARG A 319 9.58 -2.83 -17.25
C ARG A 319 10.26 -3.58 -16.11
N LEU A 320 9.48 -4.09 -15.16
CA LEU A 320 9.96 -4.93 -14.05
C LEU A 320 9.42 -6.37 -14.15
N PRO A 321 10.16 -7.39 -13.69
CA PRO A 321 9.60 -8.73 -13.58
C PRO A 321 8.43 -8.74 -12.60
N TYR A 322 7.45 -9.60 -12.87
CA TYR A 322 6.24 -9.74 -12.06
C TYR A 322 5.71 -11.17 -12.21
N ALA A 323 5.13 -11.71 -11.16
CA ALA A 323 4.41 -12.98 -11.23
C ALA A 323 3.23 -12.96 -10.26
N ASP A 324 2.09 -13.47 -10.71
CA ASP A 324 0.93 -13.74 -9.85
C ASP A 324 0.20 -14.99 -10.33
N CYS A 325 -0.66 -15.56 -9.50
CA CYS A 325 -1.50 -16.70 -9.88
C CYS A 325 -2.80 -16.24 -10.57
N LEU A 326 -3.46 -17.14 -11.32
CA LEU A 326 -4.66 -16.85 -12.12
C LEU A 326 -5.83 -16.22 -11.34
N ASN A 327 -5.96 -16.54 -10.05
CA ASN A 327 -6.96 -15.99 -9.13
C ASN A 327 -6.54 -14.65 -8.51
N GLY A 328 -5.29 -14.21 -8.68
CA GLY A 328 -4.76 -12.96 -8.11
C GLY A 328 -4.52 -13.02 -6.60
N ASP A 329 -4.65 -14.20 -5.98
CA ASP A 329 -4.56 -14.36 -4.52
C ASP A 329 -3.14 -14.16 -3.98
N PHE A 330 -2.11 -14.28 -4.83
CA PHE A 330 -0.70 -14.16 -4.48
C PHE A 330 0.06 -13.40 -5.55
N ILE A 331 0.82 -12.40 -5.12
CA ILE A 331 1.54 -11.48 -6.00
C ILE A 331 3.00 -11.41 -5.59
N VAL A 332 3.89 -11.67 -6.55
CA VAL A 332 5.32 -11.36 -6.50
C VAL A 332 5.54 -10.11 -7.34
N THR A 333 5.75 -8.98 -6.66
CA THR A 333 5.94 -7.68 -7.30
C THR A 333 7.16 -6.95 -6.78
N TYR A 334 7.90 -6.33 -7.69
CA TYR A 334 9.05 -5.49 -7.37
C TYR A 334 8.75 -4.00 -7.52
N ASN A 335 7.48 -3.64 -7.75
CA ASN A 335 7.01 -2.26 -7.83
C ASN A 335 6.67 -1.66 -6.46
N ASN A 336 6.33 -2.49 -5.48
CA ASN A 336 5.88 -2.07 -4.15
C ASN A 336 7.08 -1.72 -3.25
N VAL A 337 7.78 -0.64 -3.62
CA VAL A 337 9.03 -0.18 -3.01
C VAL A 337 8.84 1.09 -2.18
N LEU A 338 9.71 1.30 -1.20
CA LEU A 338 9.96 2.64 -0.68
C LEU A 338 11.18 3.24 -1.39
N GLN A 339 11.15 4.55 -1.61
CA GLN A 339 12.24 5.28 -2.27
C GLN A 339 12.56 6.58 -1.55
N GLU A 340 13.81 6.98 -1.67
CA GLU A 340 14.29 8.29 -1.23
C GLU A 340 15.46 8.76 -2.07
N SER A 341 15.68 10.07 -2.08
CA SER A 341 16.86 10.67 -2.69
C SER A 341 17.72 11.24 -1.57
N ALA A 342 18.94 10.71 -1.42
CA ALA A 342 19.88 11.12 -0.39
C ALA A 342 21.24 11.40 -1.05
N ASP A 343 21.76 12.62 -0.82
CA ASP A 343 23.08 13.04 -1.31
C ASP A 343 23.24 12.87 -2.84
N GLY A 344 22.15 13.15 -3.59
CA GLY A 344 22.11 12.99 -5.05
C GLY A 344 22.01 11.55 -5.55
N GLN A 345 22.00 10.56 -4.65
CA GLN A 345 21.83 9.15 -4.99
C GLN A 345 20.39 8.68 -4.72
N ARG A 346 19.85 7.89 -5.65
CA ARG A 346 18.58 7.20 -5.44
C ARG A 346 18.77 5.96 -4.59
N VAL A 347 17.96 5.82 -3.54
CA VAL A 347 17.90 4.62 -2.71
C VAL A 347 16.53 3.94 -2.87
N VAL A 348 16.53 2.64 -3.11
CA VAL A 348 15.32 1.81 -3.28
C VAL A 348 15.32 0.70 -2.23
N TYR A 349 14.28 0.65 -1.42
CA TYR A 349 14.00 -0.44 -0.48
C TYR A 349 13.11 -1.46 -1.20
N MET A 350 13.75 -2.43 -1.85
CA MET A 350 13.11 -3.36 -2.78
C MET A 350 12.61 -4.61 -2.04
N PRO A 351 11.34 -5.05 -2.24
CA PRO A 351 10.90 -6.34 -1.75
C PRO A 351 11.69 -7.47 -2.40
N THR A 352 12.05 -8.47 -1.61
CA THR A 352 12.56 -9.77 -2.09
C THR A 352 11.70 -10.90 -1.55
N TYR A 353 11.52 -11.94 -2.36
CA TYR A 353 10.59 -13.03 -2.09
C TYR A 353 11.30 -14.37 -1.83
N ARG A 354 12.63 -14.33 -1.72
CA ARG A 354 13.51 -15.51 -1.69
C ARG A 354 13.37 -16.32 -2.97
N ILE A 355 13.22 -15.64 -4.11
CA ILE A 355 13.19 -16.26 -5.43
C ILE A 355 14.42 -15.71 -6.16
N PRO A 356 15.61 -16.32 -6.00
CA PRO A 356 16.88 -15.73 -6.42
C PRO A 356 16.87 -15.19 -7.86
N ALA A 357 16.30 -15.94 -8.81
CA ALA A 357 16.21 -15.51 -10.20
C ALA A 357 15.39 -14.23 -10.41
N LEU A 358 14.20 -14.13 -9.80
CA LEU A 358 13.33 -12.95 -9.90
C LEU A 358 13.89 -11.77 -9.11
N ASP A 359 14.35 -12.01 -7.88
CA ASP A 359 14.92 -11.00 -6.99
C ASP A 359 16.15 -10.36 -7.65
N ALA A 360 17.03 -11.17 -8.25
CA ALA A 360 18.20 -10.67 -8.97
C ALA A 360 17.82 -9.94 -10.26
N ALA A 361 16.81 -10.40 -11.00
CA ALA A 361 16.34 -9.72 -12.20
C ALA A 361 15.78 -8.33 -11.89
N ALA A 362 14.97 -8.20 -10.83
CA ALA A 362 14.43 -6.93 -10.39
C ALA A 362 15.51 -5.98 -9.87
N ARG A 363 16.44 -6.47 -9.03
CA ARG A 363 17.57 -5.69 -8.52
C ARG A 363 18.38 -5.07 -9.66
N ARG A 364 18.70 -5.86 -10.69
CA ARG A 364 19.48 -5.37 -11.84
C ARG A 364 18.80 -4.21 -12.56
N VAL A 365 17.47 -4.22 -12.68
CA VAL A 365 16.73 -3.11 -13.30
C VAL A 365 16.94 -1.81 -12.51
N TYR A 366 16.75 -1.84 -11.19
CA TYR A 366 16.97 -0.66 -10.35
C TYR A 366 18.44 -0.19 -10.35
N GLU A 367 19.39 -1.12 -10.29
CA GLU A 367 20.82 -0.79 -10.34
C GLU A 367 21.23 -0.17 -11.69
N GLN A 368 20.68 -0.63 -12.81
CA GLN A 368 20.88 -0.04 -14.13
C GLN A 368 20.31 1.39 -14.24
N LEU A 369 19.28 1.70 -13.45
CA LEU A 369 18.76 3.06 -13.29
C LEU A 369 19.58 3.91 -12.32
N GLY A 370 20.72 3.42 -11.83
CA GLY A 370 21.61 4.13 -10.93
C GLY A 370 21.18 4.13 -9.46
N ALA A 371 20.18 3.32 -9.08
CA ALA A 371 19.73 3.24 -7.70
C ALA A 371 20.60 2.31 -6.85
N LYS A 372 20.83 2.72 -5.59
CA LYS A 372 21.31 1.84 -4.54
C LYS A 372 20.15 1.00 -4.01
N VAL A 373 20.23 -0.32 -4.17
CA VAL A 373 19.17 -1.24 -3.76
C VAL A 373 19.45 -1.86 -2.39
N HIS A 374 18.54 -1.62 -1.45
CA HIS A 374 18.44 -2.36 -0.19
C HIS A 374 17.34 -3.40 -0.30
N ALA A 375 17.70 -4.67 -0.16
CA ALA A 375 16.72 -5.76 -0.18
C ALA A 375 15.97 -5.83 1.16
N VAL A 376 14.66 -6.04 1.08
CA VAL A 376 13.77 -6.24 2.24
C VAL A 376 13.03 -7.55 2.03
N ASP A 377 13.30 -8.55 2.89
CA ASP A 377 12.67 -9.86 2.76
C ASP A 377 11.19 -9.81 3.19
N VAL A 378 10.32 -9.67 2.20
CA VAL A 378 8.85 -9.64 2.38
C VAL A 378 8.22 -11.02 2.25
N ALA A 379 9.01 -12.05 1.99
CA ALA A 379 8.52 -13.41 1.79
C ALA A 379 7.62 -13.92 2.95
N PRO A 380 7.91 -13.62 4.23
CA PRO A 380 7.04 -13.99 5.35
C PRO A 380 5.64 -13.36 5.32
N ILE A 381 5.46 -12.20 4.69
CA ILE A 381 4.20 -11.45 4.65
C ILE A 381 3.54 -11.44 3.28
N ALA A 382 4.15 -12.03 2.24
CA ALA A 382 3.63 -12.01 0.88
C ALA A 382 2.20 -12.58 0.77
N HIS A 383 1.84 -13.55 1.62
CA HIS A 383 0.51 -14.15 1.70
C HIS A 383 -0.58 -13.19 2.21
N LEU A 384 -0.20 -12.02 2.71
CA LEU A 384 -1.11 -10.96 3.13
C LEU A 384 -1.41 -9.95 2.01
N ASN A 385 -0.89 -10.19 0.79
CA ASN A 385 -1.08 -9.34 -0.38
C ASN A 385 -0.54 -7.90 -0.25
N GLY A 386 0.61 -7.77 0.40
CA GLY A 386 1.35 -6.51 0.49
C GLY A 386 2.86 -6.74 0.56
N ALA A 387 3.61 -5.65 0.36
CA ALA A 387 5.07 -5.65 0.38
C ALA A 387 5.60 -4.39 1.10
N VAL A 388 6.79 -3.90 0.75
CA VAL A 388 7.53 -2.89 1.53
C VAL A 388 6.75 -1.59 1.68
N ARG A 389 6.14 -1.11 0.59
CA ARG A 389 5.38 0.13 0.60
C ARG A 389 4.05 0.00 1.32
N CYS A 390 3.39 -1.15 1.25
CA CYS A 390 2.14 -1.36 1.97
C CYS A 390 2.34 -1.33 3.50
N MET A 391 3.43 -1.95 3.99
CA MET A 391 3.68 -2.11 5.43
C MET A 391 4.15 -0.83 6.15
N ALA A 392 4.52 0.21 5.41
CA ALA A 392 5.09 1.43 5.96
C ALA A 392 4.63 2.65 5.19
N ASN A 393 4.34 3.75 5.90
CA ASN A 393 3.91 4.99 5.28
C ASN A 393 4.88 6.12 5.60
N VAL A 394 5.40 6.78 4.57
CA VAL A 394 6.27 7.97 4.74
C VAL A 394 5.37 9.15 5.09
N ILE A 395 5.61 9.76 6.25
CA ILE A 395 4.77 10.85 6.75
C ILE A 395 5.48 12.21 6.75
N GLU A 396 6.82 12.22 6.73
CA GLU A 396 7.65 13.41 6.56
C GLU A 396 8.89 13.08 5.71
N ARG A 397 9.31 14.04 4.89
CA ARG A 397 10.53 14.02 4.05
C ARG A 397 11.29 15.33 4.23
N ARG A 398 12.61 15.29 4.04
CA ARG A 398 13.51 16.46 4.11
C ARG A 398 14.29 16.69 2.83
#